data_AF-A0A3D1IZ53-F1
#
_entry.id   AF-A0A3D1IZ53-F1
#
_cell.length_a   1.000
_cell.length_b   1.000
_cell.length_c   1.000
_cell.angle_alpha   90.00
_cell.angle_beta   90.00
_cell.angle_gamma   90.00
#
_symmetry.space_group_name_H-M   'P 1'
#
loop_
_entity.id
_entity.type
_entity.pdbx_description
1 polymer ?
#
loop_
_entity_poly.entity_id
_entity_poly.type
_entity_poly.pdbx_seq_one_letter_code
_entity_poly.pdbx_strand_id
1 'polypeptide(L)'
;MSIQFGPDYVRAIAPYQGGKPIAEVAREFGLDEAKIIKLASNENPLGMPESAKQAMLKAVADIARYPDANGFDLKAAITAKYDVPQDWVTLGNGSNDILELAAHAFVQPGHAVVYAQYSFAVYPLATQA
;
A
#
# COMPACT_ATOMS: atom_id res chain seq x y z
N MET A 1 -3.18 2.47 37.34
CA MET A 1 -2.74 3.44 36.32
C MET A 1 -2.50 2.67 35.04
N SER A 2 -3.25 2.96 33.97
CA SER A 2 -2.95 2.38 32.66
C SER A 2 -1.64 2.98 32.15
N ILE A 3 -0.65 2.14 31.90
CA ILE A 3 0.60 2.56 31.26
C ILE A 3 0.24 3.10 29.87
N GLN A 4 0.62 4.34 29.58
CA GLN A 4 0.47 4.91 28.24
C GLN A 4 1.75 4.63 27.45
N PHE A 5 1.60 3.97 26.29
CA PHE A 5 2.70 3.69 25.37
C PHE A 5 2.68 4.68 24.21
N GLY A 6 3.87 5.15 23.80
CA GLY A 6 4.06 6.00 22.63
C GLY A 6 3.89 7.50 22.88
N PRO A 7 4.51 8.37 22.05
CA PRO A 7 4.35 9.83 22.12
C PRO A 7 2.92 10.31 21.88
N ASP A 8 2.59 11.51 22.36
CA ASP A 8 1.24 12.09 22.30
C ASP A 8 0.69 12.19 20.86
N TYR A 9 1.54 12.57 19.90
CA TYR A 9 1.16 12.69 18.50
C TYR A 9 0.78 11.35 17.88
N VAL A 10 1.48 10.25 18.23
CA VAL A 10 1.14 8.90 17.78
C VAL A 10 -0.22 8.46 18.33
N ARG A 11 -0.49 8.77 19.60
CA ARG A 11 -1.77 8.41 20.25
C ARG A 11 -2.96 9.19 19.70
N ALA A 12 -2.72 10.32 19.04
CA ALA A 12 -3.76 11.13 18.41
C ALA A 12 -4.20 10.58 17.05
N ILE A 13 -3.42 9.67 16.44
CA ILE A 13 -3.74 9.08 15.14
C ILE A 13 -4.87 8.07 15.31
N ALA A 14 -6.00 8.31 14.63
CA ALA A 14 -7.09 7.35 14.59
C ALA A 14 -6.65 6.10 13.78
N PRO A 15 -6.95 4.87 14.25
CA PRO A 15 -6.64 3.67 13.49
C PRO A 15 -7.28 3.69 12.11
N TYR A 16 -6.52 3.29 11.09
CA TYR A 16 -7.07 3.09 9.75
C TYR A 16 -8.11 1.96 9.77
N GLN A 17 -9.32 2.26 9.30
CA GLN A 17 -10.39 1.28 9.14
C GLN A 17 -10.38 0.75 7.71
N GLY A 18 -9.75 -0.41 7.53
CA GLY A 18 -9.74 -1.11 6.25
C GLY A 18 -11.13 -1.66 5.86
N GLY A 19 -11.31 -1.97 4.58
CA GLY A 19 -12.50 -2.66 4.11
C GLY A 19 -12.61 -4.06 4.72
N LYS A 20 -13.83 -4.47 5.10
CA LYS A 20 -14.08 -5.78 5.72
C LYS A 20 -13.74 -6.93 4.75
N PRO A 21 -13.01 -7.97 5.20
CA PRO A 21 -12.78 -9.19 4.43
C PRO A 21 -14.09 -9.92 4.09
N ILE A 22 -14.13 -10.66 2.98
CA ILE A 22 -15.31 -11.45 2.56
C ILE A 22 -15.72 -12.43 3.66
N ALA A 23 -14.77 -13.20 4.21
CA ALA A 23 -15.01 -14.16 5.27
C ALA A 23 -15.61 -13.53 6.55
N GLU A 24 -15.25 -12.28 6.86
CA GLU A 24 -15.82 -11.56 7.99
C GLU A 24 -17.29 -11.20 7.74
N VAL A 25 -17.60 -10.67 6.56
CA VAL A 25 -18.97 -10.36 6.12
C VAL A 25 -19.82 -11.63 6.08
N ALA A 26 -19.28 -12.74 5.56
CA ALA A 26 -19.97 -14.02 5.50
C ALA A 26 -20.39 -14.51 6.90
N ARG A 27 -19.47 -14.45 7.86
CA ARG A 27 -19.73 -14.83 9.26
C ARG A 27 -20.73 -13.90 9.94
N GLU A 28 -20.62 -12.58 9.74
CA GLU A 28 -21.48 -11.57 10.36
C GLU A 28 -22.94 -11.70 9.91
N PHE A 29 -23.17 -11.99 8.63
CA PHE A 29 -24.51 -12.03 8.04
C PHE A 29 -25.04 -13.44 7.77
N GLY A 30 -24.28 -14.49 8.12
CA GLY A 30 -24.67 -15.87 7.86
C GLY A 30 -24.77 -16.21 6.36
N LEU A 31 -23.93 -15.59 5.55
CA LEU A 31 -23.92 -15.76 4.09
C LEU A 31 -22.96 -16.87 3.66
N ASP A 32 -23.24 -17.46 2.50
CA ASP A 32 -22.30 -18.31 1.79
C ASP A 32 -21.22 -17.44 1.14
N GLU A 33 -19.99 -17.55 1.64
CA GLU A 33 -18.81 -16.80 1.17
C GLU A 33 -18.62 -16.93 -0.36
N ALA A 34 -18.89 -18.11 -0.94
CA ALA A 34 -18.72 -18.36 -2.37
C ALA A 34 -19.71 -17.57 -3.24
N LYS A 35 -20.79 -17.03 -2.66
CA LYS A 35 -21.80 -16.24 -3.37
C LYS A 35 -21.61 -14.73 -3.22
N ILE A 36 -20.63 -14.29 -2.43
CA ILE A 36 -20.38 -12.87 -2.22
C ILE A 36 -19.63 -12.29 -3.43
N ILE A 37 -20.23 -11.27 -4.06
CA ILE A 37 -19.58 -10.51 -5.13
C ILE A 37 -18.89 -9.29 -4.51
N LYS A 38 -17.55 -9.30 -4.47
CA LYS A 38 -16.76 -8.22 -3.88
C LYS A 38 -16.56 -7.07 -4.87
N LEU A 39 -17.07 -5.88 -4.54
CA LEU A 39 -16.95 -4.65 -5.35
C LEU A 39 -16.49 -3.44 -4.50
N ALA A 40 -15.72 -3.68 -3.43
CA ALA A 40 -15.47 -2.69 -2.37
C ALA A 40 -14.04 -2.16 -2.29
N SER A 41 -13.10 -2.64 -3.12
CA SER A 41 -11.66 -2.35 -2.95
C SER A 41 -10.92 -2.04 -4.25
N ASN A 42 -11.63 -1.73 -5.35
CA ASN A 42 -11.05 -1.45 -6.66
C ASN A 42 -10.11 -2.55 -7.19
N GLU A 43 -10.31 -3.79 -6.74
CA GLU A 43 -9.55 -4.95 -7.22
C GLU A 43 -9.88 -5.23 -8.69
N ASN A 44 -8.90 -5.68 -9.46
CA ASN A 44 -9.11 -6.03 -10.86
C ASN A 44 -9.99 -7.30 -10.95
N PRO A 45 -11.21 -7.24 -11.53
CA PRO A 45 -12.09 -8.40 -11.61
C PRO A 45 -11.57 -9.51 -12.54
N LEU A 46 -10.60 -9.20 -13.40
CA LEU A 46 -9.94 -10.18 -14.28
C LEU A 46 -8.86 -11.00 -13.55
N GLY A 47 -8.53 -10.63 -12.31
CA GLY A 47 -7.50 -11.27 -11.52
C GLY A 47 -6.09 -10.97 -12.00
N MET A 48 -5.16 -11.86 -11.65
CA MET A 48 -3.75 -11.74 -11.99
C MET A 48 -3.50 -12.14 -13.46
N PRO A 49 -2.76 -11.33 -14.25
CA PRO A 49 -2.35 -11.73 -15.59
C PRO A 49 -1.54 -13.04 -15.59
N GLU A 50 -1.76 -13.91 -16.58
CA GLU A 50 -1.08 -15.21 -16.66
C GLU A 50 0.46 -15.06 -16.73
N SER A 51 0.96 -14.01 -17.40
CA SER A 51 2.40 -13.71 -17.44
C SER A 51 2.99 -13.43 -16.05
N ALA A 52 2.26 -12.70 -15.19
CA ALA A 52 2.67 -12.42 -13.81
C ALA A 52 2.62 -13.69 -12.96
N LYS A 53 1.59 -14.53 -13.13
CA LYS A 53 1.48 -15.82 -12.45
C LYS A 53 2.66 -16.74 -12.78
N GLN A 54 3.03 -16.84 -14.05
CA GLN A 54 4.18 -17.64 -14.48
C GLN A 54 5.51 -17.07 -13.97
N ALA A 55 5.67 -15.75 -13.92
CA ALA A 55 6.84 -15.10 -13.33
C ALA A 55 6.96 -15.41 -11.83
N MET A 56 5.86 -15.33 -11.08
CA MET A 56 5.82 -15.69 -9.66
C MET A 56 6.20 -17.16 -9.43
N LEU A 57 5.63 -18.08 -10.21
CA LEU A 57 5.95 -19.52 -10.09
C LEU A 57 7.43 -19.80 -10.33
N LYS A 58 8.07 -19.08 -11.26
CA LYS A 58 9.52 -19.17 -11.47
C LYS A 58 10.31 -18.60 -10.29
N ALA A 59 9.90 -17.43 -9.79
CA ALA A 59 10.57 -16.76 -8.67
C ALA A 59 10.52 -17.57 -7.36
N VAL A 60 9.54 -18.47 -7.19
CA VAL A 60 9.48 -19.39 -6.03
C VAL A 60 10.75 -20.22 -5.88
N ALA A 61 11.44 -20.58 -6.98
CA ALA A 61 12.67 -21.37 -6.91
C ALA A 61 13.79 -20.68 -6.11
N ASP A 62 13.80 -19.34 -6.08
CA ASP A 62 14.85 -18.53 -5.44
C ASP A 62 14.36 -17.75 -4.22
N ILE A 63 13.13 -18.01 -3.75
CA ILE A 63 12.45 -17.19 -2.73
C ILE A 63 13.13 -17.14 -1.35
N ALA A 64 14.05 -18.07 -1.08
CA ALA A 64 14.83 -18.11 0.15
C ALA A 64 16.00 -17.11 0.17
N ARG A 65 16.24 -16.38 -0.93
CA ARG A 65 17.28 -15.36 -1.05
C ARG A 65 16.68 -13.97 -0.85
N TYR A 66 17.50 -13.05 -0.34
CA TYR A 66 17.15 -11.64 -0.39
C TYR A 66 17.00 -11.20 -1.86
N PRO A 67 15.98 -10.38 -2.18
CA PRO A 67 15.87 -9.79 -3.50
C PRO A 67 16.99 -8.75 -3.71
N ASP A 68 17.15 -8.29 -4.94
CA ASP A 68 17.89 -7.06 -5.20
C ASP A 68 17.24 -5.90 -4.44
N ALA A 69 17.96 -5.35 -3.46
CA ALA A 69 17.48 -4.30 -2.57
C ALA A 69 17.15 -2.99 -3.31
N ASN A 70 17.74 -2.74 -4.48
CA ASN A 70 17.48 -1.52 -5.26
C ASN A 70 16.44 -1.72 -6.38
N GLY A 71 16.01 -2.97 -6.62
CA GLY A 71 15.07 -3.34 -7.68
C GLY A 71 15.50 -2.87 -9.08
N PHE A 72 16.77 -3.06 -9.42
CA PHE A 72 17.41 -2.64 -10.66
C PHE A 72 16.60 -3.02 -11.90
N ASP A 73 16.24 -4.29 -12.05
CA ASP A 73 15.49 -4.78 -13.22
C ASP A 73 14.08 -4.17 -13.31
N LEU A 74 13.42 -3.97 -12.17
CA LEU A 74 12.11 -3.33 -12.12
C LEU A 74 12.20 -1.84 -12.50
N LYS A 75 13.21 -1.12 -11.98
CA LYS A 75 13.46 0.27 -12.37
C LYS A 75 13.76 0.38 -13.85
N ALA A 76 14.60 -0.50 -14.41
CA ALA A 76 14.91 -0.53 -15.84
C ALA A 76 13.65 -0.78 -16.72
N ALA A 77 12.76 -1.66 -16.28
CA ALA A 77 11.50 -1.89 -16.99
C ALA A 77 10.55 -0.67 -16.93
N ILE A 78 10.48 0.02 -15.79
CA ILE A 78 9.67 1.24 -15.62
C ILE A 78 10.22 2.38 -16.46
N THR A 79 11.54 2.61 -16.45
CA THR A 79 12.18 3.69 -17.20
C THR A 79 12.00 3.52 -18.70
N ALA A 80 12.19 2.30 -19.21
CA ALA A 80 11.96 1.99 -20.62
C ALA A 80 10.48 2.17 -21.02
N LYS A 81 9.54 1.85 -20.13
CA LYS A 81 8.10 1.98 -20.40
C LYS A 81 7.65 3.44 -20.50
N TYR A 82 8.18 4.30 -19.64
CA TYR A 82 7.74 5.70 -19.52
C TYR A 82 8.71 6.72 -20.13
N ASP A 83 9.85 6.27 -20.67
CA ASP A 83 10.90 7.11 -21.26
C ASP A 83 11.42 8.17 -20.28
N VAL A 84 11.87 7.73 -19.10
CA VAL A 84 12.39 8.61 -18.02
C VAL A 84 13.75 8.12 -17.50
N PRO A 85 14.60 9.03 -16.97
CA PRO A 85 15.85 8.64 -16.32
C PRO A 85 15.65 7.70 -15.12
N GLN A 86 16.60 6.78 -14.90
CA GLN A 86 16.50 5.78 -13.82
C GLN A 86 16.60 6.38 -12.42
N ASP A 87 17.34 7.47 -12.26
CA ASP A 87 17.47 8.23 -11.01
C ASP A 87 16.20 9.01 -10.65
N TRP A 88 15.19 9.08 -11.54
CA TRP A 88 13.86 9.63 -11.24
C TRP A 88 12.92 8.59 -10.61
N VAL A 89 13.31 7.31 -10.59
CA VAL A 89 12.44 6.21 -10.13
C VAL A 89 12.87 5.73 -8.75
N THR A 90 11.93 5.81 -7.79
CA THR A 90 12.01 5.11 -6.51
C THR A 90 10.95 4.01 -6.43
N LEU A 91 11.21 3.00 -5.61
CA LEU A 91 10.32 1.85 -5.40
C LEU A 91 9.84 1.83 -3.95
N GLY A 92 8.60 1.40 -3.73
CA GLY A 92 8.02 1.20 -2.42
C GLY A 92 7.14 -0.05 -2.42
N ASN A 93 6.81 -0.55 -1.24
CA ASN A 93 5.95 -1.72 -1.08
C ASN A 93 4.47 -1.35 -1.23
N GLY A 94 4.10 -0.92 -2.44
CA GLY A 94 2.83 -0.25 -2.74
C GLY A 94 2.95 1.27 -2.73
N SER A 95 2.05 1.97 -3.43
CA SER A 95 2.12 3.42 -3.55
C SER A 95 1.86 4.18 -2.23
N ASN A 96 1.20 3.55 -1.25
CA ASN A 96 1.04 4.13 0.08
C ASN A 96 2.38 4.40 0.76
N ASP A 97 3.32 3.44 0.65
CA ASP A 97 4.67 3.55 1.19
C ASP A 97 5.40 4.76 0.59
N ILE A 98 5.24 5.00 -0.71
CA ILE A 98 5.80 6.18 -1.38
C ILE A 98 5.17 7.49 -0.89
N LEU A 99 3.86 7.51 -0.63
CA LEU A 99 3.16 8.69 -0.10
C LEU A 99 3.64 9.04 1.31
N GLU A 100 3.84 8.04 2.16
CA GLU A 100 4.39 8.20 3.52
C GLU A 100 5.85 8.65 3.47
N LEU A 101 6.68 8.04 2.64
CA LEU A 101 8.07 8.46 2.42
C LEU A 101 8.16 9.92 1.95
N ALA A 102 7.27 10.34 1.05
CA ALA A 102 7.20 11.72 0.60
C ALA A 102 6.83 12.68 1.75
N ALA A 103 5.85 12.32 2.58
CA ALA A 103 5.50 13.12 3.75
C ALA A 103 6.69 13.25 4.73
N HIS A 104 7.34 12.13 5.08
CA HIS A 104 8.50 12.14 5.98
C HIS A 104 9.71 12.92 5.42
N ALA A 105 9.89 12.93 4.09
CA ALA A 105 11.02 13.63 3.47
C ALA A 105 10.84 15.16 3.43
N PHE A 106 9.59 15.66 3.38
CA PHE A 106 9.31 17.07 3.07
C PHE A 106 8.50 17.83 4.14
N VAL A 107 7.78 17.13 5.02
CA VAL A 107 6.86 17.75 5.98
C VAL A 107 7.52 17.83 7.35
N GLN A 108 7.37 18.99 8.01
CA GLN A 108 7.86 19.24 9.36
C GLN A 108 6.75 19.86 10.23
N PRO A 109 6.86 19.79 11.57
CA PRO A 109 5.92 20.47 12.45
C PRO A 109 5.76 21.95 12.08
N GLY A 110 4.52 22.39 11.87
CA GLY A 110 4.19 23.75 11.44
C GLY A 110 4.04 23.93 9.92
N HIS A 111 4.38 22.94 9.10
CA HIS A 111 4.07 22.97 7.66
C HIS A 111 2.60 22.63 7.41
N ALA A 112 2.05 23.24 6.35
CA ALA A 112 0.72 22.92 5.86
C ALA A 112 0.79 21.95 4.68
N VAL A 113 -0.08 20.94 4.68
CA VAL A 113 -0.27 20.00 3.57
C VAL A 113 -1.72 20.10 3.09
N VAL A 114 -1.91 20.14 1.78
CA VAL A 114 -3.24 20.34 1.16
C VAL A 114 -3.62 19.10 0.36
N TYR A 115 -4.82 18.58 0.64
CA TYR A 115 -5.46 17.50 -0.10
C TYR A 115 -6.98 17.75 -0.12
N ALA A 116 -7.70 17.14 -1.07
CA ALA A 116 -9.15 17.32 -1.13
C ALA A 116 -9.85 16.64 0.06
N GLN A 117 -10.96 17.20 0.56
CA GLN A 117 -11.64 16.70 1.76
C GLN A 117 -12.08 15.22 1.67
N TYR A 118 -12.47 14.77 0.48
CA TYR A 118 -12.91 13.40 0.21
C TYR A 118 -11.89 12.60 -0.59
N SER A 119 -10.62 12.96 -0.43
CA SER A 119 -9.52 12.24 -1.06
C SER A 119 -9.16 10.98 -0.26
N PHE A 120 -8.08 10.32 -0.68
CA PHE A 120 -7.68 9.05 -0.13
C PHE A 120 -7.23 9.18 1.33
N ALA A 121 -7.68 8.25 2.18
CA ALA A 121 -7.47 8.29 3.63
C ALA A 121 -5.99 8.29 4.07
N VAL A 122 -5.07 7.83 3.22
CA VAL A 122 -3.63 7.84 3.54
C VAL A 122 -3.07 9.25 3.61
N TYR A 123 -3.60 10.23 2.88
CA TYR A 123 -3.07 11.60 2.92
C TYR A 123 -3.16 12.24 4.31
N PRO A 124 -4.32 12.29 5.00
CA PRO A 124 -4.36 12.79 6.36
C PRO A 124 -3.48 11.96 7.31
N LEU A 125 -3.47 10.63 7.19
CA LEU A 125 -2.68 9.75 8.05
C LEU A 125 -1.18 10.02 7.94
N ALA A 126 -0.65 10.14 6.72
CA ALA A 126 0.76 10.44 6.46
C ALA A 126 1.19 11.83 6.96
N THR A 127 0.24 12.74 7.19
CA THR A 127 0.52 14.11 7.67
C THR A 127 0.35 14.30 9.18
N GLN A 128 -0.20 13.29 9.88
CA GLN A 128 -0.43 13.31 11.32
C GLN A 128 0.67 12.58 12.12
N ALA A 129 1.50 11.80 11.41
CA ALA A 129 2.64 11.07 11.96
C ALA A 129 3.82 11.97 12.30
#